data_AF-A0A8J2KE08-F1
#
_entry.id   AF-A0A8J2KE08-F1
#
_cell.length_a   1.000
_cell.length_b   1.000
_cell.length_c   1.000
_cell.angle_alpha   90.00
_cell.angle_beta   90.00
_cell.angle_gamma   90.00
#
_symmetry.space_group_name_H-M   'P 1'
#
loop_
_entity.id
_entity.type
_entity.pdbx_description
1 polymer ?
#
loop_
_entity_poly.entity_id
_entity_poly.type
_entity_poly.pdbx_seq_one_letter_code
_entity_poly.pdbx_strand_id
1 'polypeptide(L)'
;FFVKAGGCGEHTWGDAPVGAHLWEIMLRFGLDFEQLDEKGVITTPVKIIPPHPEKLKWKLSEECLEDIDSAAKEALKAIDNLDLKVLAFSRFGKGHIKTCKVSPDAFLPMTFQLAYYRDQGKFDLTYESSMTRFYLQGRTETVRVCTPESCEWVRSMEDDLPRNTKIELFRKACERHQKS
;
A
#
# COMPACT_ATOMS: atom_id res chain seq x y z
N PHE A 1 2.13 -24.45 0.90
CA PHE A 1 1.51 -23.90 -0.32
C PHE A 1 1.81 -22.43 -0.44
N PHE A 2 2.40 -21.99 -1.55
CA PHE A 2 2.50 -20.57 -1.88
C PHE A 2 2.14 -20.39 -3.35
N VAL A 3 0.85 -20.23 -3.64
CA VAL A 3 0.42 -19.69 -4.92
C VAL A 3 0.83 -18.21 -4.91
N LYS A 4 1.67 -17.79 -5.86
CA LYS A 4 2.01 -16.38 -6.06
C LYS A 4 1.01 -15.78 -7.03
N ALA A 5 0.15 -14.89 -6.53
CA ALA A 5 -0.82 -14.16 -7.33
C ALA A 5 -0.90 -12.71 -6.86
N GLY A 6 -1.23 -11.81 -7.77
CA GLY A 6 -1.38 -10.38 -7.51
C GLY A 6 -2.02 -9.67 -8.70
N GLY A 7 -2.21 -8.36 -8.58
CA GLY A 7 -2.75 -7.52 -9.64
C GLY A 7 -1.92 -6.27 -9.83
N CYS A 8 -1.93 -5.75 -11.05
CA CYS A 8 -1.42 -4.43 -11.39
C CYS A 8 -2.58 -3.62 -11.98
N GLY A 9 -2.75 -2.38 -11.55
CA GLY A 9 -3.82 -1.51 -11.99
C GLY A 9 -3.26 -0.19 -12.49
N GLU A 10 -3.77 0.27 -13.63
CA GLU A 10 -3.61 1.66 -14.09
C GLU A 10 -4.32 2.58 -13.07
N HIS A 11 -3.69 3.69 -12.66
CA HIS A 11 -4.13 4.47 -11.49
C HIS A 11 -5.03 5.68 -11.87
N THR A 12 -5.13 6.05 -13.14
CA THR A 12 -5.90 7.23 -13.57
C THR A 12 -7.40 7.05 -13.31
N TRP A 13 -7.94 5.85 -13.52
CA TRP A 13 -9.39 5.60 -13.39
C TRP A 13 -9.87 5.44 -11.95
N GLY A 14 -9.01 5.08 -11.00
CA GLY A 14 -9.43 4.80 -9.62
C GLY A 14 -8.29 4.69 -8.62
N ASP A 15 -8.61 4.86 -7.34
CA ASP A 15 -7.65 4.75 -6.24
C ASP A 15 -7.54 3.30 -5.75
N ALA A 16 -6.41 2.98 -5.12
CA ALA A 16 -6.08 1.63 -4.64
C ALA A 16 -7.22 0.87 -3.88
N PRO A 17 -8.06 1.52 -3.04
CA PRO A 17 -9.17 0.85 -2.36
C PRO A 17 -10.18 0.20 -3.30
N VAL A 18 -10.37 0.72 -4.52
CA VAL A 18 -11.29 0.15 -5.52
C VAL A 18 -10.74 -1.19 -6.02
N GLY A 19 -9.47 -1.23 -6.41
CA GLY A 19 -8.79 -2.45 -6.82
C GLY A 19 -8.68 -3.47 -5.68
N ALA A 20 -8.40 -3.00 -4.46
CA ALA A 20 -8.34 -3.84 -3.26
C ALA A 20 -9.69 -4.52 -2.96
N HIS A 21 -10.79 -3.78 -3.09
CA HIS A 21 -12.13 -4.33 -2.89
C HIS A 21 -12.50 -5.37 -3.96
N LEU A 22 -12.16 -5.11 -5.23
CA LEU A 22 -12.33 -6.10 -6.29
C LEU A 22 -11.51 -7.38 -6.00
N TRP A 23 -10.27 -7.23 -5.56
CA TRP A 23 -9.41 -8.34 -5.18
C TRP A 23 -10.02 -9.15 -4.02
N GLU A 24 -10.54 -8.49 -2.99
CA GLU A 24 -11.24 -9.14 -1.87
C GLU A 24 -12.46 -9.94 -2.34
N ILE A 25 -13.29 -9.38 -3.23
CA ILE A 25 -14.45 -10.08 -3.82
C ILE A 25 -13.98 -11.32 -4.58
N MET A 26 -12.94 -11.21 -5.41
CA MET A 26 -12.42 -12.34 -6.18
C MET A 26 -11.88 -13.45 -5.27
N LEU A 27 -11.15 -13.09 -4.21
CA LEU A 27 -10.68 -14.08 -3.23
C LEU A 27 -11.83 -14.72 -2.46
N ARG A 28 -12.89 -13.96 -2.14
CA ARG A 28 -14.01 -14.44 -1.34
C ARG A 28 -14.98 -15.32 -2.11
N PHE A 29 -15.22 -15.02 -3.38
CA PHE A 29 -16.27 -15.66 -4.18
C PHE A 29 -15.75 -16.38 -5.43
N GLY A 30 -14.57 -16.01 -5.92
CA GLY A 30 -13.98 -16.55 -7.15
C GLY A 30 -13.01 -17.71 -6.94
N LEU A 31 -12.58 -17.96 -5.70
CA LEU A 31 -11.68 -19.05 -5.34
C LEU A 31 -12.31 -19.93 -4.27
N ASP A 32 -12.68 -21.14 -4.68
CA ASP A 32 -13.00 -22.22 -3.75
C ASP A 32 -11.74 -23.05 -3.51
N PHE A 33 -11.06 -22.78 -2.40
CA PHE A 33 -9.82 -23.48 -2.04
C PHE A 33 -10.03 -24.98 -1.81
N GLU A 34 -11.27 -25.43 -1.55
CA GLU A 34 -11.58 -26.86 -1.41
C GLU A 34 -11.53 -27.59 -2.76
N GLN A 35 -11.64 -26.85 -3.87
CA GLN A 35 -11.57 -27.42 -5.21
C GLN A 35 -10.13 -27.49 -5.75
N LEU A 36 -9.13 -27.01 -5.01
CA LEU A 36 -7.73 -27.00 -5.44
C LEU A 36 -6.97 -28.18 -4.83
N ASP A 37 -6.19 -28.91 -5.66
CA ASP A 37 -5.26 -29.93 -5.16
C ASP A 37 -3.99 -29.32 -4.53
N GLU A 38 -3.07 -30.19 -4.10
CA GLU A 38 -1.74 -29.85 -3.57
C GLU A 38 -0.88 -28.93 -4.47
N LYS A 39 -1.24 -28.79 -5.74
CA LYS A 39 -0.54 -28.02 -6.77
C LYS A 39 -1.32 -26.78 -7.21
N GLY A 40 -2.50 -26.52 -6.63
CA GLY A 40 -3.36 -25.40 -7.01
C GLY A 40 -4.15 -25.65 -8.31
N VAL A 41 -4.35 -26.92 -8.69
CA VAL A 41 -5.12 -27.32 -9.85
C VAL A 41 -6.56 -27.58 -9.42
N ILE A 42 -7.52 -27.07 -10.20
CA ILE A 42 -8.94 -27.34 -9.99
C ILE A 42 -9.20 -28.83 -10.21
N THR A 43 -9.67 -29.51 -9.16
CA THR A 43 -9.97 -30.95 -9.12
C THR A 43 -11.41 -31.26 -9.52
N THR A 44 -12.28 -30.26 -9.52
CA THR A 44 -13.68 -30.43 -9.89
C THR A 44 -13.82 -30.62 -11.41
N PRO A 45 -14.66 -31.57 -11.87
CA PRO A 45 -14.87 -31.78 -13.29
C PRO A 45 -15.45 -30.53 -13.96
N VAL A 46 -14.80 -30.08 -15.03
CA VAL A 46 -15.28 -28.97 -15.85
C VAL A 46 -16.61 -29.35 -16.50
N LYS A 47 -17.71 -28.73 -16.06
CA LYS A 47 -19.07 -29.01 -16.57
C LYS A 47 -19.34 -28.37 -17.93
N ILE A 48 -18.59 -27.32 -18.27
CA ILE A 48 -18.76 -26.54 -19.51
C ILE A 48 -17.39 -26.44 -20.17
N ILE A 49 -17.25 -27.01 -21.36
CA ILE A 49 -16.02 -26.88 -22.14
C ILE A 49 -16.05 -25.49 -22.80
N PRO A 50 -15.15 -24.56 -22.43
CA PRO A 50 -15.10 -23.26 -23.06
C PRO A 50 -14.60 -23.38 -24.50
N PRO A 51 -14.89 -22.40 -25.38
CA PRO A 51 -14.27 -22.34 -26.69
C PRO A 51 -12.75 -22.25 -26.56
N HIS A 52 -12.03 -22.72 -27.58
CA HIS A 52 -10.58 -22.59 -27.62
C HIS A 52 -10.17 -21.10 -27.62
N PRO A 53 -9.18 -20.69 -26.80
CA PRO A 53 -8.65 -19.33 -26.84
C PRO A 53 -8.11 -18.97 -28.23
N GLU A 54 -8.45 -17.79 -28.72
CA GLU A 54 -7.96 -17.30 -29.99
C GLU A 54 -6.66 -16.51 -29.80
N LYS A 55 -5.61 -16.89 -30.55
CA LYS A 55 -4.34 -16.15 -30.54
C LYS A 55 -4.50 -14.84 -31.32
N LEU A 56 -4.39 -13.71 -30.62
CA LEU A 56 -4.31 -12.39 -31.26
C LEU A 56 -3.03 -12.29 -32.10
N LYS A 57 -3.17 -11.89 -33.36
CA LYS A 57 -2.06 -11.76 -34.32
C LYS A 57 -1.83 -10.29 -34.65
N TRP A 58 -0.57 -9.88 -34.57
CA TRP A 58 -0.14 -8.51 -34.86
C TRP A 58 0.82 -8.54 -36.06
N LYS A 59 0.70 -7.56 -36.96
CA LYS A 59 1.70 -7.31 -38.01
C LYS A 59 2.59 -6.18 -37.51
N LEU A 60 3.87 -6.46 -37.30
CA LEU A 60 4.82 -5.50 -36.74
C LEU A 60 5.74 -5.00 -37.87
N SER A 61 5.94 -3.68 -37.94
CA SER A 61 6.96 -3.06 -38.77
C SER A 61 8.34 -3.16 -38.12
N GLU A 62 9.40 -2.94 -38.88
CA GLU A 62 10.77 -2.84 -38.32
C GLU A 62 10.86 -1.73 -37.26
N GLU A 63 10.28 -0.56 -37.52
CA GLU A 63 10.17 0.55 -36.56
C GLU A 63 9.50 0.12 -35.24
N CYS A 64 8.39 -0.63 -35.31
CA CYS A 64 7.71 -1.12 -34.11
C CYS A 64 8.56 -2.13 -33.32
N LEU A 65 9.36 -2.95 -34.01
CA LEU A 65 10.28 -3.87 -33.34
C LEU A 65 11.40 -3.10 -32.63
N GLU A 66 11.91 -2.03 -33.23
CA GLU A 66 12.89 -1.13 -32.60
C GLU A 66 12.31 -0.43 -31.36
N ASP A 67 11.07 0.04 -31.44
CA ASP A 67 10.35 0.64 -30.30
C ASP A 67 10.17 -0.35 -29.15
N ILE A 68 9.82 -1.61 -29.45
CA ILE A 68 9.69 -2.68 -28.45
C ILE A 68 11.03 -2.93 -27.76
N ASP A 69 12.12 -3.01 -28.52
CA ASP A 69 13.47 -3.22 -27.98
C ASP A 69 13.92 -2.03 -27.11
N SER A 70 13.59 -0.80 -27.52
CA SER A 70 13.86 0.40 -26.73
C SER A 70 13.07 0.40 -25.42
N ALA A 71 11.76 0.18 -25.48
CA ALA A 71 10.87 0.14 -24.33
C ALA A 71 11.26 -0.98 -23.33
N ALA A 72 11.70 -2.14 -23.83
CA ALA A 72 12.19 -3.22 -22.98
C ALA A 72 13.47 -2.82 -22.21
N LYS A 73 14.41 -2.12 -22.87
CA LYS A 73 15.62 -1.62 -22.21
C LYS A 73 15.30 -0.57 -21.14
N GLU A 74 14.34 0.32 -21.41
CA GLU A 74 13.89 1.31 -20.43
C GLU A 74 13.17 0.67 -19.24
N ALA A 75 12.30 -0.31 -19.49
CA ALA A 75 11.62 -1.05 -18.44
C ALA A 75 12.61 -1.79 -17.53
N LEU A 76 13.64 -2.45 -18.10
CA LEU A 76 14.69 -3.11 -17.33
C LEU A 76 15.48 -2.12 -16.46
N LYS A 77 15.86 -0.97 -17.02
CA LYS A 77 16.52 0.09 -16.23
C LYS A 77 15.64 0.58 -15.07
N ALA A 78 14.34 0.74 -15.30
CA ALA A 78 13.39 1.15 -14.26
C ALA A 78 13.24 0.08 -13.17
N ILE A 79 13.20 -1.20 -13.55
CA ILE A 79 13.15 -2.35 -12.63
C ILE A 79 14.43 -2.41 -11.78
N ASP A 80 15.61 -2.26 -12.42
CA ASP A 80 16.90 -2.32 -11.73
C ASP A 80 17.10 -1.15 -10.75
N ASN A 81 16.42 -0.02 -10.98
CA ASN A 81 16.46 1.16 -10.11
C ASN A 81 15.42 1.13 -8.97
N LEU A 82 14.60 0.07 -8.85
CA LEU A 82 13.60 -0.05 -7.80
C LEU A 82 14.15 -0.83 -6.60
N ASP A 83 14.32 -0.15 -5.46
CA ASP A 83 14.55 -0.81 -4.16
C ASP A 83 13.21 -0.97 -3.41
N LEU A 84 12.77 -2.22 -3.23
CA LEU A 84 11.51 -2.55 -2.59
C LEU A 84 11.71 -3.58 -1.48
N LYS A 85 11.26 -3.24 -0.26
CA LYS A 85 11.23 -4.16 0.87
C LYS A 85 9.82 -4.27 1.45
N VAL A 86 9.28 -5.49 1.48
CA VAL A 86 8.00 -5.79 2.14
C VAL A 86 8.25 -6.29 3.56
N LEU A 87 7.74 -5.56 4.55
CA LEU A 87 7.90 -5.90 5.96
C LEU A 87 6.56 -6.36 6.57
N ALA A 88 6.47 -7.65 6.87
CA ALA A 88 5.33 -8.22 7.60
C ALA A 88 5.53 -8.04 9.12
N PHE A 89 4.95 -6.98 9.68
CA PHE A 89 5.02 -6.71 11.12
C PHE A 89 3.97 -7.53 11.90
N SER A 90 4.42 -8.49 12.70
CA SER A 90 3.54 -9.44 13.42
C SER A 90 3.54 -9.30 14.94
N ARG A 91 4.29 -8.35 15.51
CA ARG A 91 4.42 -8.19 16.97
C ARG A 91 3.12 -7.70 17.62
N PHE A 92 2.39 -6.83 16.94
CA PHE A 92 1.06 -6.36 17.34
C PHE A 92 0.32 -5.77 16.12
N GLY A 93 -0.96 -5.48 16.30
CA GLY A 93 -1.77 -4.78 15.29
C GLY A 93 -2.76 -3.79 15.92
N LYS A 94 -3.80 -3.41 15.16
CA LYS A 94 -4.79 -2.40 15.58
C LYS A 94 -5.43 -2.65 16.95
N GLY A 95 -5.59 -3.90 17.35
CA GLY A 95 -6.15 -4.27 18.65
C GLY A 95 -5.33 -3.72 19.82
N HIS A 96 -4.02 -3.90 19.78
CA HIS A 96 -3.12 -3.40 20.82
C HIS A 96 -3.06 -1.87 20.82
N ILE A 97 -2.95 -1.24 19.65
CA ILE A 97 -2.89 0.23 19.53
C ILE A 97 -4.14 0.88 20.17
N LYS A 98 -5.31 0.28 19.95
CA LYS A 98 -6.57 0.76 20.55
C LYS A 98 -6.57 0.69 22.09
N THR A 99 -5.86 -0.26 22.71
CA THR A 99 -5.73 -0.32 24.17
C THR A 99 -4.98 0.89 24.74
N CYS A 100 -4.11 1.50 23.94
CA CYS A 100 -3.40 2.74 24.27
C CYS A 100 -4.26 4.01 24.09
N LYS A 101 -5.53 3.86 23.66
CA LYS A 101 -6.48 4.94 23.35
C LYS A 101 -5.99 5.88 22.24
N VAL A 102 -5.32 5.33 21.23
CA VAL A 102 -4.85 6.06 20.04
C VAL A 102 -5.41 5.40 18.77
N SER A 103 -5.71 6.19 17.74
CA SER A 103 -6.13 5.64 16.45
C SER A 103 -4.96 4.96 15.74
N PRO A 104 -5.12 3.73 15.20
CA PRO A 104 -4.13 3.11 14.33
C PRO A 104 -3.68 3.99 13.17
N ASP A 105 -4.63 4.72 12.57
CA ASP A 105 -4.37 5.60 11.42
C ASP A 105 -3.59 6.86 11.82
N ALA A 106 -3.62 7.25 13.10
CA ALA A 106 -2.75 8.33 13.62
C ALA A 106 -1.44 7.79 14.20
N PHE A 107 -1.40 6.52 14.60
CA PHE A 107 -0.24 5.88 15.19
C PHE A 107 0.84 5.62 14.13
N LEU A 108 0.48 5.03 12.99
CA LEU A 108 1.46 4.67 11.97
C LEU A 108 2.17 5.87 11.34
N PRO A 109 1.48 6.95 10.93
CA PRO A 109 2.14 8.13 10.38
C PRO A 109 3.17 8.74 11.35
N MET A 110 2.86 8.75 12.65
CA MET A 110 3.82 9.19 13.68
C MET A 110 5.04 8.26 13.74
N THR A 111 4.84 6.94 13.74
CA THR A 111 6.00 6.02 13.70
C THR A 111 6.87 6.20 12.47
N PHE A 112 6.28 6.52 11.31
CA PHE A 112 7.04 6.85 10.10
C PHE A 112 7.78 8.18 10.20
N GLN A 113 7.19 9.22 10.79
CA GLN A 113 7.89 10.48 11.07
C GLN A 113 9.13 10.27 11.94
N LEU A 114 9.00 9.47 13.02
CA LEU A 114 10.12 9.17 13.91
C LEU A 114 11.20 8.35 13.20
N ALA A 115 10.81 7.32 12.45
CA ALA A 115 11.75 6.49 11.70
C ALA A 115 12.51 7.31 10.66
N TYR A 116 11.80 8.16 9.91
CA TYR A 116 12.39 9.05 8.91
C TYR A 116 13.39 10.02 9.54
N TYR A 117 13.00 10.69 10.64
CA TYR A 117 13.88 11.63 11.32
C TYR A 117 15.16 10.98 11.85
N ARG A 118 15.08 9.74 12.37
CA ARG A 118 16.26 8.99 12.84
C ARG A 118 17.20 8.58 11.72
N ASP A 119 16.65 8.30 10.54
CA ASP A 119 17.42 7.89 9.36
C ASP A 119 18.06 9.10 8.66
N GLN A 120 17.33 10.22 8.55
CA GLN A 120 17.72 11.37 7.72
C GLN A 120 18.20 12.58 8.53
N GLY A 121 17.93 12.64 9.83
CA GLY A 121 18.29 13.76 10.72
C GLY A 121 17.48 15.05 10.49
N LYS A 122 16.42 15.01 9.67
CA LYS A 122 15.60 16.17 9.30
C LYS A 122 14.12 15.79 9.13
N PHE A 123 13.27 16.81 9.11
CA PHE A 123 11.85 16.68 8.78
C PHE A 123 11.62 17.05 7.33
N ASP A 124 10.71 16.34 6.66
CA ASP A 124 10.30 16.64 5.29
C ASP A 124 8.78 16.54 5.12
N LEU A 125 8.26 17.26 4.12
CA LEU A 125 6.84 17.26 3.81
C LEU A 125 6.40 15.84 3.43
N THR A 126 5.41 15.34 4.16
CA THR A 126 4.91 13.97 4.01
C THR A 126 3.47 14.02 3.51
N TYR A 127 3.24 13.36 2.37
CA TYR A 127 1.94 13.19 1.76
C TYR A 127 1.28 11.92 2.32
N GLU A 128 0.05 12.06 2.80
CA GLU A 128 -0.85 10.94 3.07
C GLU A 128 -2.14 11.14 2.28
N SER A 129 -2.59 10.09 1.61
CA SER A 129 -3.82 10.12 0.82
C SER A 129 -5.02 9.89 1.73
N SER A 130 -5.98 10.83 1.71
CA SER A 130 -7.26 10.71 2.42
C SER A 130 -8.42 10.73 1.43
N MET A 131 -9.34 9.77 1.54
CA MET A 131 -10.42 9.61 0.56
C MET A 131 -11.52 10.67 0.74
N THR A 132 -11.93 11.29 -0.37
CA THR A 132 -13.03 12.28 -0.39
C THR A 132 -14.31 11.71 -1.01
N ARG A 133 -14.46 10.38 -1.04
CA ARG A 133 -15.58 9.64 -1.65
C ARG A 133 -16.98 9.98 -1.11
N PHE A 134 -17.07 10.76 -0.03
CA PHE A 134 -18.33 11.34 0.43
C PHE A 134 -18.91 12.34 -0.59
N TYR A 135 -18.05 12.99 -1.37
CA TYR A 135 -18.45 13.91 -2.43
C TYR A 135 -18.58 13.19 -3.78
N LEU A 136 -19.48 13.68 -4.62
CA LEU A 136 -19.64 13.18 -5.99
C LEU A 136 -18.30 13.28 -6.73
N GLN A 137 -17.84 12.17 -7.30
CA GLN A 137 -16.54 12.05 -7.99
C GLN A 137 -15.32 12.33 -7.10
N GLY A 138 -15.48 12.33 -5.78
CA GLY A 138 -14.38 12.50 -4.83
C GLY A 138 -13.33 11.39 -4.98
N ARG A 139 -12.07 11.80 -5.13
CA ARG A 139 -10.88 10.95 -5.17
C ARG A 139 -10.19 11.02 -3.81
N THR A 140 -9.12 11.81 -3.74
CA THR A 140 -8.26 11.94 -2.57
C THR A 140 -7.91 13.40 -2.30
N GLU A 141 -7.72 13.75 -1.04
CA GLU A 141 -7.03 14.96 -0.59
C GLU A 141 -5.76 14.57 0.17
N THR A 142 -4.87 15.54 0.36
CA THR A 142 -3.59 15.40 1.06
C THR A 142 -3.75 15.70 2.54
N VAL A 143 -3.52 14.70 3.39
CA VAL A 143 -3.20 14.92 4.80
C VAL A 143 -1.70 15.15 4.92
N ARG A 144 -1.32 16.25 5.58
CA ARG A 144 0.09 16.59 5.84
C ARG A 144 0.49 16.05 7.21
N VAL A 145 1.26 14.96 7.22
CA VAL A 145 1.66 14.29 8.47
C VAL A 145 2.66 15.11 9.27
N CYS A 146 3.59 15.79 8.58
CA CYS A 146 4.62 16.63 9.19
C CYS A 146 4.01 17.95 9.70
N THR A 147 3.45 17.93 10.91
CA THR A 147 2.94 19.11 11.65
C THR A 147 3.91 19.52 12.77
N PRO A 148 3.80 20.75 13.31
CA PRO A 148 4.59 21.18 14.47
C PRO A 148 4.53 20.19 15.65
N GLU A 149 3.36 19.63 15.94
CA GLU A 149 3.14 18.66 17.02
C GLU A 149 3.85 17.33 16.75
N SER A 150 3.83 16.86 15.49
CA SER A 150 4.58 15.67 15.11
C SER A 150 6.09 15.89 15.28
N CYS A 151 6.60 17.06 14.86
CA CYS A 151 8.01 17.41 15.00
C CYS A 151 8.43 17.57 16.46
N GLU A 152 7.57 18.18 17.29
CA GLU A 152 7.77 18.33 18.73
C GLU A 152 7.88 16.96 19.42
N TRP A 153 6.95 16.04 19.12
CA TRP A 153 7.00 14.70 19.65
C TRP A 153 8.25 13.92 19.17
N VAL A 154 8.59 13.99 17.88
CA VAL A 154 9.78 13.31 17.35
C VAL A 154 11.06 13.80 18.02
N ARG A 155 11.24 15.12 18.19
CA ARG A 155 12.39 15.66 18.94
C ARG A 155 12.43 15.15 20.37
N SER A 156 11.27 15.11 21.04
CA SER A 156 11.18 14.59 22.41
C SER A 156 11.63 13.13 22.54
N MET A 157 11.56 12.35 21.46
CA MET A 157 12.01 10.96 21.44
C MET A 157 13.54 10.84 21.43
N GLU A 158 14.25 11.84 20.92
CA GLU A 158 15.71 11.91 20.86
C GLU A 158 16.32 12.61 22.09
N ASP A 159 15.55 13.45 22.78
CA ASP A 159 15.97 14.12 24.02
C ASP A 159 15.82 13.23 25.27
N ASP A 160 16.56 13.55 26.34
CA ASP A 160 16.41 12.90 27.65
C ASP A 160 15.24 13.49 28.46
N LEU A 161 14.03 13.35 27.91
CA LEU A 161 12.79 13.80 28.56
C LEU A 161 12.08 12.66 29.32
N PRO A 162 11.34 12.98 30.40
CA PRO A 162 10.53 11.98 31.10
C PRO A 162 9.57 11.24 30.17
N ARG A 163 9.42 9.93 30.39
CA ARG A 163 8.52 9.07 29.59
C ARG A 163 7.10 9.64 29.46
N ASN A 164 6.57 10.20 30.55
CA ASN A 164 5.21 10.75 30.56
C ASN A 164 5.07 11.95 29.59
N THR A 165 6.08 12.81 29.51
CA THR A 165 6.14 13.94 28.57
C THR A 165 6.14 13.44 27.13
N LYS A 166 6.95 12.42 26.82
CA LYS A 166 6.99 11.82 25.47
C LYS A 166 5.62 11.23 25.08
N ILE A 167 4.92 10.59 26.03
CA ILE A 167 3.57 10.04 25.81
C ILE A 167 2.54 11.13 25.58
N GLU A 168 2.61 12.24 26.32
CA GLU A 168 1.70 13.38 26.16
C GLU A 168 1.87 14.04 24.79
N LEU A 169 3.11 14.31 24.39
CA LEU A 169 3.44 14.86 23.08
C LEU A 169 2.99 13.92 21.96
N PHE A 170 3.15 12.60 22.15
CA PHE A 170 2.65 11.60 21.19
C PHE A 170 1.14 11.71 21.00
N ARG A 171 0.38 11.78 22.10
CA ARG A 171 -1.08 11.91 22.04
C ARG A 171 -1.50 13.19 21.35
N LYS A 172 -0.86 14.31 21.67
CA LYS A 172 -1.11 15.61 21.03
C LYS A 172 -0.86 15.55 19.51
N ALA A 173 0.23 14.91 19.09
CA ALA A 173 0.54 14.73 17.67
C ALA A 173 -0.51 13.85 16.97
N CYS A 174 -0.90 12.73 17.58
CA CYS A 174 -1.96 11.87 17.03
C CYS A 174 -3.32 12.58 16.96
N GLU A 175 -3.70 13.33 17.99
CA GLU A 175 -4.95 14.10 18.00
C GLU A 175 -4.96 15.20 16.93
N ARG A 176 -3.83 15.88 16.71
CA ARG A 176 -3.69 16.85 15.63
C ARG A 176 -3.88 16.19 14.28
N HIS A 177 -3.24 15.03 14.07
CA HIS A 177 -3.32 14.29 12.82
C HIS A 177 -4.75 13.87 12.48
N GLN A 178 -5.53 13.43 13.48
CA GLN A 178 -6.95 13.08 13.29
C GLN A 178 -7.85 14.28 12.91
N LYS A 179 -7.40 15.51 13.17
CA LYS A 179 -8.11 16.75 12.84
C LYS A 179 -7.59 17.42 11.55
N SER A 180 -6.60 16.80 10.89
CA SER A 180 -6.04 17.30 9.63
C SER A 180 -6.95 17.06 8.44
#